data_AF-A0A2E4JYC5-F1
#
_entry.id   AF-A0A2E4JYC5-F1
#
_cell.length_a   1.000
_cell.length_b   1.000
_cell.length_c   1.000
_cell.angle_alpha   90.00
_cell.angle_beta   90.00
_cell.angle_gamma   90.00
#
_symmetry.space_group_name_H-M   'P 1'
#
loop_
_entity.id
_entity.type
_entity.pdbx_description
1 polymer ?
#
loop_
_entity_poly.entity_id
_entity_poly.type
_entity_poly.pdbx_seq_one_letter_code
_entity_poly.pdbx_strand_id
1 'polypeptide(L)'
;GLATDKFIFEGFLPAKASARNKKLIELAFESRTLVFYESPHRVIKTMAALNEILGKERQIFIGRELTKKFESHFFGEVQKGLIWLGEDRDQQKGEFVIVVAGCEPELFDAYQRQQALDLIKILRKDLSLNRAVSISSHVFAARKNQLYALALAEDAEEKERPLS
;
A
#
# COMPACT_ATOMS: atom_id res chain seq x y z
N GLY A 1 -19.25 1.17 0.40
CA GLY A 1 -18.70 2.12 -0.58
C GLY A 1 -17.41 2.69 -0.06
N LEU A 2 -16.57 3.28 -0.92
CA LEU A 2 -15.32 3.94 -0.49
C LEU A 2 -15.57 5.36 0.02
N ALA A 3 -14.67 5.88 0.84
CA ALA A 3 -14.72 7.27 1.31
C ALA A 3 -14.62 8.24 0.12
N THR A 4 -15.47 9.27 0.10
CA THR A 4 -15.60 10.22 -1.02
C THR A 4 -15.46 11.69 -0.58
N ASP A 5 -15.31 11.94 0.72
CA ASP A 5 -15.09 13.26 1.30
C ASP A 5 -13.74 13.85 0.88
N LYS A 6 -12.72 13.00 0.71
CA LYS A 6 -11.40 13.36 0.18
C LYS A 6 -10.87 12.27 -0.74
N PHE A 7 -10.54 12.64 -1.97
CA PHE A 7 -9.94 11.74 -2.94
C PHE A 7 -8.87 12.45 -3.77
N ILE A 8 -8.01 11.66 -4.39
CA ILE A 8 -7.03 12.12 -5.38
C ILE A 8 -7.41 11.51 -6.71
N PHE A 9 -7.58 12.36 -7.72
CA PHE A 9 -7.68 11.93 -9.09
C PHE A 9 -6.28 11.92 -9.73
N GLU A 10 -5.75 10.72 -10.00
CA GLU A 10 -4.42 10.50 -10.57
C GLU A 10 -4.45 10.34 -12.11
N GLY A 11 -5.65 10.23 -12.70
CA GLY A 11 -5.80 9.98 -14.13
C GLY A 11 -5.20 8.63 -14.53
N PHE A 12 -4.40 8.60 -15.60
CA PHE A 12 -3.78 7.37 -16.09
C PHE A 12 -2.42 7.12 -15.44
N LEU A 13 -2.23 5.91 -14.89
CA LEU A 13 -0.90 5.48 -14.48
C LEU A 13 0.07 5.36 -15.68
N PRO A 14 1.39 5.50 -15.45
CA PRO A 14 2.39 5.29 -16.47
C PRO A 14 2.27 3.90 -17.13
N ALA A 15 2.45 3.84 -18.45
CA ALA A 15 2.33 2.57 -19.19
C ALA A 15 3.46 1.58 -18.85
N LYS A 16 4.69 2.08 -18.68
CA LYS A 16 5.88 1.26 -18.38
C LYS A 16 5.81 0.75 -16.94
N ALA A 17 6.07 -0.55 -16.76
CA ALA A 17 5.96 -1.23 -15.45
C ALA A 17 6.79 -0.55 -14.36
N SER A 18 8.07 -0.26 -14.61
CA SER A 18 8.93 0.41 -13.63
C SER A 18 8.38 1.78 -13.19
N ALA A 19 7.89 2.59 -14.12
CA ALA A 19 7.33 3.90 -13.80
C ALA A 19 5.98 3.79 -13.07
N ARG A 20 5.13 2.83 -13.46
CA ARG A 20 3.87 2.53 -12.77
C ARG A 20 4.12 2.09 -11.34
N ASN A 21 5.03 1.13 -11.14
CA ASN A 21 5.34 0.59 -9.83
C ASN A 21 5.93 1.67 -8.94
N LYS A 22 6.84 2.51 -9.45
CA LYS A 22 7.35 3.67 -8.72
C LYS A 22 6.22 4.59 -8.25
N LYS A 23 5.31 4.96 -9.14
CA LYS A 23 4.16 5.82 -8.80
C LYS A 23 3.22 5.16 -7.78
N LEU A 24 3.00 3.85 -7.87
CA LEU A 24 2.18 3.11 -6.90
C LEU A 24 2.85 3.01 -5.53
N ILE A 25 4.18 2.86 -5.47
CA ILE A 25 4.94 2.89 -4.21
C ILE A 25 4.80 4.26 -3.54
N GLU A 26 4.91 5.36 -4.31
CA GLU A 26 4.69 6.71 -3.79
C GLU A 26 3.28 6.90 -3.20
N LEU A 27 2.28 6.20 -3.75
CA LEU A 27 0.89 6.26 -3.32
C LEU A 27 0.52 5.20 -2.27
N ALA A 28 1.43 4.31 -1.88
CA ALA A 28 1.10 3.12 -1.09
C ALA A 28 0.44 3.45 0.25
N PHE A 29 0.90 4.54 0.86
CA PHE A 29 0.45 5.04 2.16
C PHE A 29 -0.45 6.28 2.06
N GLU A 30 -0.95 6.62 0.87
CA GLU A 30 -1.92 7.69 0.75
C GLU A 30 -3.22 7.31 1.47
N SER A 31 -3.62 8.14 2.44
CA SER A 31 -4.83 7.96 3.26
C SER A 31 -6.15 8.24 2.53
N ARG A 32 -6.10 9.02 1.45
CA ARG A 32 -7.28 9.39 0.66
C ARG A 32 -7.59 8.31 -0.38
N THR A 33 -8.86 8.23 -0.75
CA THR A 33 -9.27 7.41 -1.89
C THR A 33 -8.54 7.85 -3.16
N LEU A 34 -8.00 6.91 -3.92
CA LEU A 34 -7.32 7.15 -5.20
C LEU A 34 -8.26 6.81 -6.36
N VAL A 35 -8.27 7.63 -7.40
CA VAL A 35 -9.07 7.39 -8.61
C VAL A 35 -8.15 7.38 -9.82
N PHE A 36 -8.21 6.29 -10.58
CA PHE A 36 -7.46 6.09 -11.81
C PHE A 36 -8.39 5.85 -12.99
N TYR A 37 -7.97 6.33 -14.16
CA TYR A 37 -8.46 5.81 -15.43
C TYR A 37 -7.55 4.71 -15.93
N GLU A 38 -8.15 3.72 -16.58
CA GLU A 38 -7.38 2.65 -17.19
C GLU A 38 -7.97 2.17 -18.53
N SER A 39 -7.05 1.84 -19.43
CA SER A 39 -7.35 1.30 -20.75
C SER A 39 -7.53 -0.22 -20.69
N PRO A 40 -8.34 -0.80 -21.59
CA PRO A 40 -8.66 -2.22 -21.58
C PRO A 40 -7.42 -3.12 -21.69
N HIS A 41 -6.45 -2.73 -22.52
CA HIS A 41 -5.23 -3.51 -22.75
C HIS A 41 -4.25 -3.50 -21.57
N ARG A 42 -4.47 -2.64 -20.56
CA ARG A 42 -3.56 -2.46 -19.42
C ARG A 42 -4.19 -2.82 -18.08
N VAL A 43 -5.52 -2.91 -17.97
CA VAL A 43 -6.24 -3.10 -16.70
C VAL A 43 -5.70 -4.27 -15.87
N ILE A 44 -5.45 -5.43 -16.49
CA ILE A 44 -4.86 -6.60 -15.81
C ILE A 44 -3.46 -6.31 -15.25
N LYS A 45 -2.61 -5.62 -16.02
CA LYS A 45 -1.23 -5.29 -15.60
C LYS A 45 -1.22 -4.26 -14.47
N THR A 46 -2.18 -3.33 -14.49
CA THR A 46 -2.36 -2.34 -13.43
C THR A 46 -2.89 -3.01 -12.16
N MET A 47 -3.90 -3.87 -12.28
CA MET A 47 -4.46 -4.64 -11.17
C MET A 47 -3.46 -5.58 -10.51
N ALA A 48 -2.60 -6.23 -11.29
CA ALA A 48 -1.50 -7.03 -10.76
C ALA A 48 -0.50 -6.17 -9.94
N ALA A 49 -0.16 -4.98 -10.45
CA ALA A 49 0.74 -4.07 -9.73
C ALA A 49 0.09 -3.50 -8.45
N LEU A 50 -1.20 -3.17 -8.48
CA LEU A 50 -1.96 -2.77 -7.29
C LEU A 50 -1.95 -3.89 -6.24
N ASN A 51 -2.18 -5.14 -6.66
CA ASN A 51 -2.21 -6.31 -5.79
C ASN A 51 -0.87 -6.54 -5.08
N GLU A 52 0.23 -6.39 -5.83
CA GLU A 52 1.59 -6.58 -5.33
C GLU A 52 2.03 -5.45 -4.39
N ILE A 53 1.73 -4.19 -4.74
CA ILE A 53 2.31 -3.02 -4.07
C ILE A 53 1.40 -2.48 -2.95
N LEU A 54 0.09 -2.41 -3.17
CA LEU A 54 -0.85 -1.84 -2.19
C LEU A 54 -1.43 -2.87 -1.22
N GLY A 55 -1.19 -4.15 -1.50
CA GLY A 55 -1.68 -5.29 -0.73
C GLY A 55 -2.95 -5.90 -1.31
N LYS A 56 -3.07 -7.22 -1.14
CA LYS A 56 -4.15 -8.05 -1.69
C LYS A 56 -5.53 -7.66 -1.18
N GLU A 57 -5.59 -7.22 0.08
CA GLU A 57 -6.83 -6.95 0.83
C GLU A 57 -7.33 -5.51 0.69
N ARG A 58 -6.58 -4.63 0.00
CA ARG A 58 -6.99 -3.25 -0.22
C ARG A 58 -8.34 -3.22 -0.92
N GLN A 59 -9.28 -2.44 -0.41
CA GLN A 59 -10.60 -2.34 -1.02
C GLN A 59 -10.54 -1.50 -2.30
N ILE A 60 -11.23 -1.94 -3.34
CA ILE A 60 -11.32 -1.25 -4.63
C ILE A 60 -12.73 -1.30 -5.19
N PHE A 61 -13.01 -0.36 -6.08
CA PHE A 61 -14.11 -0.39 -7.02
C PHE A 61 -13.56 -0.34 -8.44
N ILE A 62 -14.09 -1.19 -9.32
CA ILE A 62 -13.78 -1.17 -10.75
C ILE A 62 -15.09 -0.88 -11.47
N GLY A 63 -15.18 0.25 -12.16
CA GLY A 63 -16.29 0.59 -13.04
C GLY A 63 -15.88 0.43 -14.50
N ARG A 64 -16.66 -0.30 -15.29
CA ARG A 64 -16.44 -0.52 -16.73
C ARG A 64 -17.62 0.03 -17.52
N GLU A 65 -17.34 0.90 -18.49
CA GLU A 65 -18.34 1.50 -19.39
C GLU A 65 -19.56 2.12 -18.68
N LEU A 66 -19.32 2.94 -17.65
CA LEU A 66 -20.33 3.55 -16.74
C LEU A 66 -21.45 4.38 -17.41
N THR A 67 -21.41 4.58 -18.74
CA THR A 67 -22.43 5.34 -19.49
C THR A 67 -23.11 4.53 -20.61
N LYS A 68 -22.81 3.23 -20.75
CA LYS A 68 -23.31 2.38 -21.84
C LYS A 68 -24.18 1.24 -21.31
N LYS A 69 -25.02 0.69 -22.18
CA LYS A 69 -25.96 -0.42 -21.90
C LYS A 69 -25.32 -1.71 -21.32
N PHE A 70 -23.99 -1.81 -21.34
CA PHE A 70 -23.21 -2.96 -20.89
C PHE A 70 -22.32 -2.65 -19.67
N GLU A 71 -22.76 -1.71 -18.82
CA GLU A 71 -22.08 -1.39 -17.57
C GLU A 71 -21.89 -2.64 -16.70
N SER A 72 -20.68 -2.81 -16.18
CA SER A 72 -20.37 -3.81 -15.18
C SER A 72 -19.45 -3.20 -14.14
N HIS A 73 -19.63 -3.58 -12.89
CA HIS A 73 -18.78 -3.11 -11.81
C HIS A 73 -18.38 -4.24 -10.87
N PHE A 74 -17.29 -4.01 -10.17
CA PHE A 74 -16.79 -4.86 -9.10
C PHE A 74 -16.48 -4.01 -7.87
N PHE A 75 -16.79 -4.52 -6.67
CA PHE A 75 -16.36 -3.94 -5.41
C PHE A 75 -15.85 -5.03 -4.47
N GLY A 76 -14.67 -4.82 -3.89
CA GLY A 76 -14.07 -5.76 -2.95
C GLY A 76 -12.56 -5.63 -2.90
N GLU A 77 -11.88 -6.67 -2.41
CA GLU A 77 -10.42 -6.72 -2.32
C GLU A 77 -9.76 -6.70 -3.70
N VAL A 78 -8.60 -6.05 -3.81
CA VAL A 78 -7.79 -5.99 -5.05
C VAL A 78 -7.58 -7.37 -5.66
N GLN A 79 -7.26 -8.38 -4.84
CA GLN A 79 -7.02 -9.73 -5.33
C GLN A 79 -8.26 -10.32 -6.02
N LYS A 80 -9.44 -10.12 -5.42
CA LYS A 80 -10.70 -10.61 -5.98
C LYS A 80 -11.06 -9.86 -7.26
N GLY A 81 -10.79 -8.55 -7.33
CA GLY A 81 -10.99 -7.78 -8.55
C GLY A 81 -10.07 -8.18 -9.70
N LEU A 82 -8.82 -8.55 -9.39
CA LEU A 82 -7.87 -9.09 -10.38
C LEU A 82 -8.34 -10.45 -10.92
N ILE A 83 -8.86 -11.32 -10.06
CA ILE A 83 -9.44 -12.61 -10.47
C ILE A 83 -10.67 -12.37 -11.35
N TRP A 84 -11.60 -11.53 -10.90
CA TRP A 84 -12.83 -11.17 -11.62
C TRP A 84 -12.53 -10.73 -13.06
N LEU A 85 -11.63 -9.76 -13.27
CA LEU A 85 -11.21 -9.32 -14.61
C LEU A 85 -10.53 -10.43 -15.45
N GLY A 86 -9.94 -11.43 -14.81
CA GLY A 86 -9.26 -12.55 -15.46
C GLY A 86 -10.19 -13.67 -15.93
N GLU A 87 -11.38 -13.79 -15.33
CA GLU A 87 -12.35 -14.86 -15.62
C GLU A 87 -13.00 -14.73 -17.00
N ASP A 88 -13.16 -13.51 -17.51
CA ASP A 88 -13.80 -13.25 -18.80
C ASP A 88 -13.07 -12.15 -19.60
N ARG A 89 -12.72 -12.46 -20.85
CA ARG A 89 -12.07 -11.50 -21.76
C ARG A 89 -12.99 -10.34 -22.13
N ASP A 90 -14.31 -10.52 -22.10
CA ASP A 90 -15.26 -9.43 -22.36
C ASP A 90 -15.25 -8.40 -21.23
N GLN A 91 -14.92 -8.81 -20.00
CA GLN A 91 -14.72 -7.89 -18.87
C GLN A 91 -13.45 -7.05 -19.00
N GLN A 92 -12.58 -7.33 -19.97
CA GLN A 92 -11.37 -6.55 -20.26
C GLN A 92 -11.59 -5.52 -21.39
N LYS A 93 -12.80 -5.40 -21.94
CA LYS A 93 -13.12 -4.44 -23.00
C LYS A 93 -13.72 -3.15 -22.43
N GLY A 94 -13.52 -2.03 -23.13
CA GLY A 94 -14.07 -0.72 -22.74
C GLY A 94 -13.14 0.08 -21.85
N GLU A 95 -13.62 1.24 -21.38
CA GLU A 95 -12.87 2.15 -20.50
C GLU A 95 -13.16 1.83 -19.04
N PHE A 96 -12.13 1.92 -18.20
CA PHE A 96 -12.21 1.60 -16.78
C PHE A 96 -11.95 2.82 -15.91
N VAL A 97 -12.72 2.91 -14.83
CA VAL A 97 -12.40 3.71 -13.66
C VAL A 97 -12.07 2.76 -12.52
N ILE A 98 -10.86 2.87 -11.97
CA ILE A 98 -10.43 2.10 -10.81
C ILE A 98 -10.35 3.07 -9.64
N VAL A 99 -11.15 2.81 -8.60
CA VAL A 99 -11.12 3.55 -7.35
C VAL A 99 -10.50 2.65 -6.29
N VAL A 100 -9.50 3.15 -5.59
CA VAL A 100 -8.75 2.40 -4.58
C VAL A 100 -8.91 3.08 -3.24
N ALA A 101 -9.25 2.31 -2.20
CA ALA A 101 -9.29 2.82 -0.84
C ALA A 101 -7.94 3.42 -0.43
N GLY A 102 -8.02 4.47 0.39
CA GLY A 102 -6.85 4.94 1.10
C GLY A 102 -6.21 3.85 1.96
N CYS A 103 -4.97 4.08 2.37
CA CYS A 103 -4.29 3.23 3.32
C CYS A 103 -4.94 3.38 4.69
N GLU A 104 -5.21 2.24 5.35
CA GLU A 104 -5.65 2.22 6.75
C GLU A 104 -4.56 2.86 7.63
N PRO A 105 -4.91 3.79 8.54
CA PRO A 105 -3.94 4.46 9.41
C PRO A 105 -3.03 3.49 10.16
N GLU A 106 -3.58 2.35 10.60
CA GLU A 106 -2.86 1.32 11.36
C GLU A 106 -1.73 0.68 10.55
N LEU A 107 -1.91 0.51 9.23
CA LEU A 107 -0.87 -0.02 8.34
C LEU A 107 0.28 0.98 8.17
N PHE A 108 -0.04 2.27 8.04
CA PHE A 108 0.97 3.32 7.96
C PHE A 108 1.75 3.45 9.28
N ASP A 109 1.05 3.44 10.41
CA ASP A 109 1.65 3.49 11.75
C ASP A 109 2.55 2.28 12.01
N ALA A 110 2.12 1.08 11.60
CA ALA A 110 2.94 -0.13 11.69
C ALA A 110 4.21 -0.02 10.84
N TYR A 111 4.09 0.48 9.60
CA TYR A 111 5.24 0.70 8.72
C TYR A 111 6.24 1.71 9.31
N GLN A 112 5.76 2.88 9.75
CA GLN A 112 6.64 3.88 10.38
C GLN A 112 7.32 3.33 11.64
N ARG A 113 6.59 2.57 12.46
CA ARG A 113 7.14 1.92 13.65
C ARG A 113 8.27 0.96 13.28
N GLN A 114 8.09 0.14 12.26
CA GLN A 114 9.15 -0.77 11.81
C GLN A 114 10.38 0.00 11.31
N GLN A 115 10.19 1.02 10.49
CA GLN A 115 11.29 1.88 10.01
C GLN A 115 12.06 2.54 11.17
N ALA A 116 11.35 2.94 12.24
CA ALA A 116 11.95 3.48 13.44
C ALA A 116 12.82 2.45 14.18
N LEU A 117 12.37 1.19 14.25
CA LEU A 117 13.12 0.08 14.84
C LEU A 117 14.35 -0.28 13.99
N ASP A 118 14.21 -0.36 12.67
CA ASP A 118 15.32 -0.64 11.76
C ASP A 118 16.42 0.43 11.87
N LEU A 119 16.04 1.70 11.97
CA LEU A 119 16.99 2.79 12.23
C LEU A 119 17.69 2.61 13.58
N ILE A 120 16.98 2.21 14.63
CA ILE A 120 17.58 1.92 15.94
C ILE A 120 18.63 0.81 15.80
N LYS A 121 18.33 -0.28 15.09
CA LYS A 121 19.27 -1.38 14.86
C LYS A 121 20.55 -0.92 14.16
N ILE A 122 20.42 -0.05 13.15
CA ILE A 122 21.57 0.52 12.45
C ILE A 122 22.41 1.41 13.38
N LEU A 123 21.76 2.36 14.07
CA LEU A 123 22.45 3.32 14.94
C LEU A 123 23.15 2.66 16.13
N ARG A 124 22.65 1.52 16.60
CA ARG A 124 23.23 0.79 17.73
C ARG A 124 24.57 0.13 17.44
N LYS A 125 25.02 0.10 16.19
CA LYS A 125 26.39 -0.30 15.84
C LYS A 125 27.41 0.67 16.44
N ASP A 126 27.05 1.95 16.59
CA ASP A 126 27.97 3.02 17.00
C ASP A 126 27.47 3.82 18.23
N LEU A 127 26.20 3.66 18.63
CA LEU A 127 25.55 4.47 19.67
C LEU A 127 24.89 3.58 20.75
N SER A 128 24.73 4.15 21.95
CA SER A 128 23.93 3.51 23.01
C SER A 128 22.45 3.44 22.63
N LEU A 129 21.73 2.43 23.15
CA LEU A 129 20.28 2.24 22.91
C LEU A 129 19.49 3.52 23.18
N ASN A 130 19.77 4.20 24.29
CA ASN A 130 19.10 5.45 24.65
C ASN A 130 19.29 6.56 23.60
N ARG A 131 20.49 6.69 23.02
CA ARG A 131 20.76 7.69 21.97
C ARG A 131 20.11 7.28 20.65
N ALA A 132 20.20 6.01 20.25
CA ALA A 132 19.57 5.49 19.04
C ALA A 132 18.05 5.68 19.06
N VAL A 133 17.40 5.30 20.16
CA VAL A 133 15.95 5.49 20.37
C VAL A 133 15.58 6.98 20.36
N SER A 134 16.40 7.84 20.99
CA SER A 134 16.15 9.27 20.99
C SER A 134 16.20 9.85 19.58
N ILE A 135 17.18 9.48 18.76
CA ILE A 135 17.30 9.96 17.36
C ILE A 135 16.10 9.45 16.55
N SER A 136 15.81 8.16 16.61
CA SER A 136 14.70 7.56 15.85
C SER A 136 13.35 8.16 16.22
N SER A 137 13.10 8.38 17.51
CA SER A 137 11.89 9.07 18.01
C SER A 137 11.71 10.47 17.41
N HIS A 138 12.79 11.24 17.24
CA HIS A 138 12.72 12.57 16.60
C HIS A 138 12.45 12.47 15.09
N VAL A 139 13.10 11.52 14.39
CA VAL A 139 12.95 11.35 12.94
C VAL A 139 11.52 10.94 12.57
N PHE A 140 10.94 10.00 13.33
CA PHE A 140 9.62 9.43 13.04
C PHE A 140 8.49 10.02 13.89
N ALA A 141 8.76 11.07 14.68
CA ALA A 141 7.81 11.68 15.62
C ALA A 141 7.09 10.66 16.55
N ALA A 142 7.76 9.54 16.85
CA ALA A 142 7.19 8.43 17.61
C ALA A 142 7.49 8.56 19.11
N ARG A 143 6.64 7.95 19.96
CA ARG A 143 6.80 8.02 21.43
C ARG A 143 8.04 7.25 21.89
N LYS A 144 9.00 7.98 22.48
CA LYS A 144 10.30 7.43 22.94
C LYS A 144 10.16 6.18 23.83
N ASN A 145 9.28 6.20 24.84
CA ASN A 145 9.12 5.09 25.77
C ASN A 145 8.60 3.81 25.08
N GLN A 146 7.72 3.97 24.09
CA GLN A 146 7.18 2.85 23.32
C GLN A 146 8.26 2.25 22.42
N LEU A 147 9.02 3.07 21.69
CA LEU A 147 10.13 2.60 20.86
C LEU A 147 11.22 1.92 21.69
N TYR A 148 11.50 2.42 22.90
CA TYR A 148 12.48 1.82 23.79
C TYR A 148 12.07 0.41 24.22
N ALA A 149 10.81 0.23 24.63
CA ALA A 149 10.27 -1.07 25.02
C ALA A 149 10.28 -2.08 23.86
N LEU A 150 9.89 -1.64 22.66
CA LEU A 150 9.90 -2.46 21.45
C LEU A 150 11.32 -2.88 21.03
N ALA A 151 12.28 -1.95 21.07
CA ALA A 151 13.68 -2.26 20.74
C ALA A 151 14.31 -3.26 21.71
N LEU A 152 13.94 -3.22 23.00
CA LEU A 152 14.37 -4.22 23.97
C LEU A 152 13.74 -5.60 23.73
N ALA A 153 12.47 -5.64 23.29
CA ALA A 153 11.79 -6.88 22.97
C ALA A 153 12.42 -7.57 21.75
N GLU A 154 12.70 -6.83 20.67
CA GLU A 154 13.38 -7.39 19.48
C GLU A 154 14.78 -7.93 19.81
N ASP A 155 15.53 -7.25 20.69
CA ASP A 155 16.84 -7.71 21.17
C ASP A 155 16.78 -9.04 21.92
N ALA A 156 15.71 -9.26 22.68
CA ALA A 156 15.50 -10.49 23.42
C ALA A 156 15.16 -11.63 22.44
N GLU A 157 14.26 -11.37 21.47
CA GLU A 157 13.89 -12.34 20.44
C GLU A 157 15.07 -12.74 19.53
N GLU A 158 15.96 -11.80 19.16
CA GLU A 158 17.15 -12.10 18.37
C GLU A 158 18.17 -12.97 19.12
N LYS A 159 18.26 -12.85 20.46
CA LYS A 159 19.14 -13.67 21.29
C LYS A 159 18.60 -15.08 21.55
N GLU A 160 17.28 -15.25 21.50
CA GLU A 160 16.60 -16.54 21.72
C GLU A 160 16.40 -17.36 20.43
N ARG A 161 16.71 -16.81 19.24
CA ARG A 161 16.68 -17.58 17.99
C ARG A 161 17.76 -18.67 18.00
N PRO A 162 17.40 -19.96 17.95
CA PRO A 162 18.38 -21.04 17.89
C PRO A 162 19.20 -20.89 16.60
N LEU A 163 20.52 -21.06 16.71
CA LEU A 163 21.44 -21.12 15.58
C LEU A 163 21.00 -22.29 14.67
N SER A 164 20.40 -21.96 13.53
CA SER A 164 20.09 -22.92 12.46
C SER A 164 21.35 -23.34 11.72
#